data_AF-A0A8T3RC50-F1
#
_entry.id   AF-A0A8T3RC50-F1
#
_cell.length_a   1.000
_cell.length_b   1.000
_cell.length_c   1.000
_cell.angle_alpha   90.00
_cell.angle_beta   90.00
_cell.angle_gamma   90.00
#
_symmetry.space_group_name_H-M   'P 1'
#
loop_
_entity.id
_entity.type
_entity.pdbx_description
1 polymer ?
#
loop_
_entity_poly.entity_id
_entity_poly.type
_entity_poly.pdbx_seq_one_letter_code
_entity_poly.pdbx_strand_id
1 'polypeptide(L)'
;MNRETTPPLDVLMGASLYLMTRYAEEKCPETAVALAQHLQWIAEHPECARSPLAKASAHLSQQWQRMARRTSLEHWLREDLLRSRRFFHKL
;
A
#
# COMPACT_ATOMS: atom_id res chain seq x y z
N MET A 1 1.84 -10.16 17.37
CA MET A 1 2.55 -8.89 17.63
C MET A 1 3.01 -8.84 19.07
N ASN A 2 4.28 -8.49 19.31
CA ASN A 2 4.76 -8.18 20.66
C ASN A 2 4.22 -6.79 21.05
N ARG A 3 3.62 -6.65 22.24
CA ARG A 3 2.95 -5.40 22.65
C ARG A 3 3.93 -4.23 22.83
N GLU A 4 5.19 -4.53 23.10
CA GLU A 4 6.22 -3.53 23.39
C GLU A 4 6.78 -2.82 22.16
N THR A 5 6.56 -3.36 20.95
CA THR A 5 7.08 -2.80 19.69
C THR A 5 5.99 -2.43 18.69
N THR A 6 4.73 -2.53 19.09
CA THR A 6 3.58 -2.22 18.23
C THR A 6 3.30 -0.72 18.28
N PRO A 7 3.31 0.00 17.13
CA PRO A 7 2.95 1.42 17.12
C PRO A 7 1.51 1.63 17.61
N PRO A 8 1.20 2.75 18.29
CA PRO A 8 -0.16 3.08 18.70
C PRO A 8 -1.16 3.02 17.54
N LEU A 9 -2.39 2.60 17.84
CA LEU A 9 -3.44 2.40 16.82
C LEU A 9 -3.76 3.70 16.06
N ASP A 10 -3.87 4.82 16.77
CA ASP A 10 -4.12 6.14 16.20
C ASP A 10 -3.03 6.59 15.23
N VAL A 11 -1.76 6.30 15.54
CA VAL A 11 -0.62 6.54 14.66
C VAL A 11 -0.74 5.70 13.38
N LEU A 12 -1.09 4.42 13.48
CA LEU A 12 -1.31 3.55 12.32
C LEU A 12 -2.47 4.04 11.45
N MET A 13 -3.57 4.49 12.07
CA MET A 13 -4.71 5.06 11.37
C MET A 13 -4.35 6.36 10.65
N GLY A 14 -3.68 7.29 11.34
CA GLY A 14 -3.23 8.56 10.79
C GLY A 14 -2.26 8.37 9.62
N ALA A 15 -1.27 7.48 9.76
CA ALA A 15 -0.35 7.11 8.70
C ALA A 15 -1.09 6.49 7.50
N SER A 16 -2.08 5.63 7.75
CA SER A 16 -2.89 5.03 6.67
C SER A 16 -3.66 6.09 5.88
N LEU A 17 -4.28 7.06 6.55
CA LEU A 17 -4.98 8.17 5.90
C LEU A 17 -4.04 9.05 5.07
N TYR A 18 -2.86 9.35 5.60
CA TYR A 18 -1.83 10.08 4.86
C TYR A 18 -1.39 9.30 3.60
N LEU A 19 -1.09 8.00 3.72
CA LEU A 19 -0.68 7.17 2.59
C LEU A 19 -1.77 7.06 1.53
N MET A 20 -3.05 6.97 1.92
CA MET A 20 -4.18 7.03 0.99
C MET A 20 -4.22 8.35 0.23
N THR A 21 -4.03 9.46 0.94
CA THR A 21 -4.01 10.81 0.34
C THR A 21 -2.85 10.96 -0.63
N ARG A 22 -1.64 10.57 -0.20
CA ARG A 22 -0.44 10.62 -1.01
C ARG A 22 -0.56 9.76 -2.27
N TYR A 23 -1.14 8.57 -2.15
CA TYR A 23 -1.37 7.69 -3.30
C TYR A 23 -2.40 8.26 -4.28
N ALA A 24 -3.39 9.02 -3.79
CA ALA A 24 -4.38 9.67 -4.62
C ALA A 24 -3.77 10.83 -5.45
N GLU A 25 -2.81 11.56 -4.87
CA GLU A 25 -2.03 12.58 -5.59
C GLU A 25 -1.07 11.97 -6.61
N GLU A 26 -0.33 10.93 -6.20
CA GLU A 26 0.68 10.30 -7.02
C GLU A 26 0.64 8.78 -6.85
N LYS A 27 0.23 8.09 -7.92
CA LYS A 27 0.15 6.62 -7.93
C LYS A 27 1.55 6.01 -7.92
N CYS A 28 2.02 5.70 -6.72
CA CYS A 28 3.31 5.09 -6.44
C CYS A 28 3.09 3.66 -5.88
N PRO A 29 3.66 2.62 -6.50
CA PRO A 29 3.51 1.24 -6.02
C PRO A 29 3.97 1.04 -4.57
N GLU A 30 5.07 1.68 -4.18
CA GLU A 30 5.66 1.61 -2.84
C GLU A 30 4.69 2.18 -1.79
N THR A 31 3.98 3.26 -2.13
CA THR A 31 2.95 3.84 -1.24
C THR A 31 1.79 2.87 -1.05
N ALA A 32 1.35 2.17 -2.11
CA ALA A 32 0.30 1.16 -2.00
C ALA A 32 0.74 -0.07 -1.17
N VAL A 33 2.00 -0.50 -1.30
CA VAL A 33 2.58 -1.56 -0.46
C VAL A 33 2.62 -1.13 1.01
N ALA A 34 3.12 0.07 1.29
CA ALA A 34 3.20 0.59 2.65
C ALA A 34 1.81 0.67 3.30
N LEU A 35 0.81 1.15 2.56
CA LEU A 35 -0.56 1.22 3.06
C LEU A 35 -1.15 -0.16 3.35
N ALA A 36 -0.96 -1.13 2.46
CA ALA A 36 -1.39 -2.50 2.71
C ALA A 36 -0.78 -3.08 4.00
N GLN A 37 0.51 -2.81 4.24
CA GLN A 37 1.19 -3.25 5.45
C GLN A 37 0.63 -2.59 6.73
N HIS A 38 0.33 -1.29 6.69
CA HIS A 38 -0.27 -0.58 7.83
C HIS A 38 -1.67 -1.11 8.14
N LEU A 39 -2.49 -1.37 7.12
CA LEU A 39 -3.81 -1.98 7.29
C LEU A 39 -3.72 -3.39 7.89
N GLN A 40 -2.68 -4.16 7.54
CA GLN A 40 -2.42 -5.45 8.17
C GLN A 40 -2.06 -5.29 9.66
N TRP A 41 -1.22 -4.32 10.00
CA TRP A 41 -0.89 -4.02 11.40
C TRP A 41 -2.12 -3.57 12.20
N ILE A 42 -3.01 -2.78 11.61
CA ILE A 42 -4.29 -2.40 12.24
C ILE A 42 -5.16 -3.65 12.48
N ALA A 43 -5.23 -4.55 11.50
CA ALA A 43 -6.01 -5.78 11.61
C ALA A 43 -5.52 -6.71 12.75
N GLU A 44 -4.21 -6.74 12.96
CA GLU A 44 -3.54 -7.54 13.98
C GLU A 44 -3.34 -6.79 15.31
N HIS A 45 -3.76 -5.52 15.37
CA HIS A 45 -3.53 -4.67 16.54
C HIS A 45 -4.32 -5.19 17.76
N PRO A 46 -3.69 -5.31 18.95
CA PRO A 46 -4.36 -5.83 20.15
C PRO A 46 -5.64 -5.08 20.53
N GLU A 47 -5.68 -3.76 20.33
CA GLU A 47 -6.85 -2.93 20.61
C GLU A 47 -7.99 -3.13 19.59
N CYS A 48 -7.69 -3.63 18.39
CA CYS A 48 -8.66 -3.82 17.32
C CYS A 48 -9.20 -5.26 17.23
N ALA A 49 -8.59 -6.23 17.93
CA ALA A 49 -8.75 -7.66 17.67
C ALA A 49 -10.21 -8.19 17.61
N ARG A 50 -11.17 -7.51 18.25
CA ARG A 50 -12.61 -7.88 18.24
C ARG A 50 -13.52 -6.82 17.62
N SER A 51 -12.93 -5.79 17.02
CA SER A 51 -13.66 -4.69 16.39
C SER A 51 -13.98 -4.98 14.92
N PRO A 52 -15.05 -4.39 14.36
CA PRO A 52 -15.27 -4.40 12.91
C PRO A 52 -14.09 -3.83 12.11
N LEU A 53 -13.32 -2.93 12.73
CA LEU A 53 -12.13 -2.32 12.13
C LEU A 53 -11.06 -3.35 11.80
N ALA A 54 -10.87 -4.40 12.62
CA ALA A 54 -9.89 -5.45 12.29
C ALA A 54 -10.27 -6.20 11.01
N LYS A 55 -11.53 -6.60 10.88
CA LYS A 55 -12.04 -7.29 9.68
C LYS A 55 -11.97 -6.39 8.44
N ALA A 56 -12.36 -5.12 8.58
CA ALA A 56 -12.29 -4.14 7.50
C ALA A 56 -10.84 -3.93 7.05
N SER A 57 -9.91 -3.76 7.98
CA SER A 57 -8.50 -3.50 7.70
C SER A 57 -7.83 -4.72 7.05
N ALA A 58 -8.16 -5.95 7.47
CA ALA A 58 -7.69 -7.17 6.81
C ALA A 58 -8.18 -7.25 5.35
N HIS A 59 -9.45 -6.92 5.09
CA HIS A 59 -9.99 -6.91 3.74
C HIS A 59 -9.35 -5.83 2.87
N LEU A 60 -9.19 -4.62 3.40
CA LEU A 60 -8.57 -3.51 2.72
C LEU A 60 -7.09 -3.80 2.42
N SER A 61 -6.35 -4.39 3.36
CA SER A 61 -4.97 -4.84 3.16
C SER A 61 -4.85 -5.72 1.90
N GLN A 62 -5.71 -6.73 1.76
CA GLN A 62 -5.72 -7.59 0.57
C GLN A 62 -6.07 -6.83 -0.72
N GLN A 63 -7.00 -5.87 -0.67
CA GLN A 63 -7.33 -5.03 -1.81
C GLN A 63 -6.15 -4.14 -2.23
N TRP A 64 -5.48 -3.51 -1.26
CA TRP A 64 -4.32 -2.66 -1.51
C TRP A 64 -3.10 -3.44 -1.99
N GLN A 65 -2.89 -4.67 -1.54
CA GLN A 65 -1.87 -5.56 -2.13
C GLN A 65 -2.14 -5.85 -3.62
N ARG A 66 -3.40 -6.07 -4.00
CA ARG A 66 -3.76 -6.23 -5.41
C ARG A 66 -3.54 -4.94 -6.20
N MET A 67 -3.84 -3.79 -5.60
CA MET A 67 -3.62 -2.50 -6.24
C MET A 67 -2.14 -2.21 -6.42
N ALA A 68 -1.30 -2.46 -5.41
CA ALA A 68 0.15 -2.35 -5.52
C ALA A 68 0.71 -3.16 -6.69
N ARG A 69 0.29 -4.44 -6.82
CA ARG A 69 0.70 -5.29 -7.96
C ARG A 69 0.29 -4.70 -9.31
N ARG A 70 -0.90 -4.12 -9.42
CA ARG A 70 -1.36 -3.46 -10.66
C ARG A 70 -0.53 -2.23 -10.98
N THR A 71 -0.30 -1.36 -10.00
CA THR A 71 0.48 -0.13 -10.17
C THR A 71 1.94 -0.45 -10.52
N SER A 72 2.54 -1.47 -9.91
CA SER A 72 3.89 -1.95 -10.28
C SER A 72 3.94 -2.42 -11.73
N LEU A 73 2.95 -3.20 -12.18
CA LEU A 73 2.88 -3.68 -13.56
C LEU A 73 2.72 -2.52 -14.56
N GLU A 74 1.84 -1.58 -14.27
CA GLU A 74 1.65 -0.37 -15.09
C GLU A 74 2.93 0.46 -15.18
N HIS A 75 3.65 0.60 -14.06
CA HIS A 75 4.93 1.30 -14.01
C HIS A 75 5.97 0.60 -14.89
N TRP A 76 6.13 -0.72 -14.74
CA TRP A 76 7.08 -1.51 -15.52
C TRP A 76 6.78 -1.48 -17.02
N LEU A 77 5.50 -1.63 -17.41
CA LEU A 77 5.09 -1.55 -18.82
C LEU A 77 5.38 -0.17 -19.44
N ARG A 78 5.18 0.91 -18.67
CA ARG A 78 5.54 2.27 -19.12
C ARG A 78 7.05 2.40 -19.34
N GLU A 79 7.86 1.90 -18.42
CA GLU A 79 9.32 1.93 -18.56
C GLU A 79 9.81 1.11 -19.76
N ASP A 80 9.25 -0.08 -19.97
CA ASP A 80 9.61 -0.96 -21.08
C ASP A 80 9.26 -0.36 -22.45
N LEU A 81 8.07 0.25 -22.56
CA LEU A 81 7.67 1.00 -23.76
C LEU A 81 8.61 2.18 -24.05
N LEU A 82 9.03 2.91 -23.01
CA LEU A 82 9.98 4.02 -23.16
C LEU A 82 11.35 3.53 -23.61
N ARG A 83 11.83 2.39 -23.08
CA ARG A 83 13.09 1.77 -23.52
C ARG A 83 13.00 1.34 -24.98
N SER A 84 11.94 0.63 -25.35
CA SER A 84 11.72 0.15 -26.72
C SER A 84 11.71 1.30 -27.74
N ARG A 85 11.01 2.41 -27.46
CA ARG A 85 11.02 3.60 -28.34
C ARG A 85 12.40 4.24 -28.52
N ARG A 86 13.24 4.24 -27.49
CA ARG A 86 14.61 4.77 -27.59
C ARG A 86 15.52 3.91 -28.47
N PHE A 87 15.27 2.60 -28.56
CA PHE A 87 16.01 1.72 -29.47
C PHE A 87 15.66 2.01 -30.94
N PHE A 88 14.38 2.25 -31.25
CA PHE A 88 13.95 2.54 -32.63
C PHE A 88 14.40 3.91 -33.16
N HIS A 89 14.66 4.90 -32.30
CA HIS A 89 15.16 6.22 -32.73
C HIS A 89 16.70 6.29 -32.88
N LYS A 90 17.42 5.19 -32.63
CA LYS A 90 18.89 5.10 -32.79
C LYS A 90 19.33 4.27 -34.01
N LEU A 91 18.39 3.82 -34.84
CA LEU A 91 18.60 3.14 -36.12
C LEU A 91 18.17 4.07 -37.26
#